data_AF-A0A914G6G8-F1
#
_entry.id   AF-A0A914G6G8-F1
#
_cell.length_a   1.000
_cell.length_b   1.000
_cell.length_c   1.000
_cell.angle_alpha   90.00
_cell.angle_beta   90.00
_cell.angle_gamma   90.00
#
_symmetry.space_group_name_H-M   'P 1'
#
loop_
_entity.id
_entity.type
_entity.pdbx_description
1 polymer ?
#
loop_
_entity_poly.entity_id
_entity_poly.type
_entity_poly.pdbx_seq_one_letter_code
_entity_poly.pdbx_strand_id
1 'polypeptide(L)'
;MKERLIMPMDSVETCTIYGKEYKLIMITTPKGLHDFLKTYFIDSKPKVLGIDSEAHNFNDWTIVFQHIFDPTIKRIGFAFQADYNFIQIAFPHLCTMLAEENRKVLCLSTLSKAILEDSEAKNIIFSKLDGNNPLKMYKSNISLADVSKAVLDIKLCKDQQSSNWNWRPLTEEQKIYGVTDSLIVILIKEKIEADLK
;
A
#
# COMPACT_ATOMS: atom_id res chain seq x y z
N MET A 1 -9.65 30.23 -23.55
CA MET A 1 -9.87 28.90 -22.94
C MET A 1 -9.36 29.03 -21.50
N LYS A 2 -10.23 28.91 -20.48
CA LYS A 2 -9.88 29.26 -19.09
C LYS A 2 -8.87 28.26 -18.53
N GLU A 3 -7.65 28.72 -18.28
CA GLU A 3 -6.69 28.05 -17.40
C GLU A 3 -7.34 27.88 -16.02
N ARG A 4 -7.77 26.67 -15.68
CA ARG A 4 -8.05 26.32 -14.29
C ARG A 4 -6.71 25.98 -13.64
N LEU A 5 -5.97 27.01 -13.24
CA LEU A 5 -4.85 26.87 -12.33
C LEU A 5 -5.43 26.53 -10.95
N ILE A 6 -5.65 25.24 -10.69
CA ILE A 6 -5.94 24.75 -9.34
C ILE A 6 -4.56 24.60 -8.69
N MET A 7 -4.16 25.57 -7.87
CA MET A 7 -2.92 25.47 -7.10
C MET A 7 -3.00 24.28 -6.12
N PRO A 8 -1.89 23.58 -5.85
CA PRO A 8 -1.88 22.45 -4.94
C PRO A 8 -1.99 22.95 -3.49
N MET A 9 -2.91 22.39 -2.71
CA MET A 9 -2.92 22.55 -1.26
C MET A 9 -2.53 21.23 -0.62
N ASP A 10 -1.45 21.25 0.16
CA ASP A 10 -1.22 20.19 1.13
C ASP A 10 -2.29 20.34 2.22
N SER A 11 -2.99 19.26 2.56
CA SER A 11 -4.03 19.29 3.57
C SER A 11 -3.87 18.14 4.55
N VAL A 12 -4.28 18.41 5.78
CA VAL A 12 -4.42 17.42 6.83
C VAL A 12 -5.89 17.41 7.22
N GLU A 13 -6.53 16.28 6.98
CA GLU A 13 -7.95 16.06 7.22
C GLU A 13 -8.10 14.83 8.13
N THR A 14 -9.26 14.71 8.77
CA THR A 14 -9.65 13.50 9.50
C THR A 14 -10.69 12.77 8.68
N CYS A 15 -10.57 11.45 8.56
CA CYS A 15 -11.58 10.61 7.94
C CYS A 15 -11.98 9.46 8.86
N THR A 16 -13.20 8.97 8.69
CA THR A 16 -13.67 7.78 9.41
C THR A 16 -13.73 6.61 8.44
N ILE A 17 -12.96 5.56 8.74
CA ILE A 17 -12.94 4.32 7.96
C ILE A 17 -13.30 3.18 8.92
N TYR A 18 -14.39 2.46 8.63
CA TYR A 18 -14.93 1.36 9.46
C TYR A 18 -15.09 1.73 10.95
N GLY A 19 -15.60 2.93 11.22
CA GLY A 19 -15.89 3.40 12.58
C GLY A 19 -14.67 3.86 13.38
N LYS A 20 -13.47 3.88 12.77
CA LYS A 20 -12.26 4.44 13.37
C LYS A 20 -11.85 5.71 12.65
N GLU A 21 -11.36 6.68 13.41
CA GLU A 21 -10.84 7.95 12.88
C GLU A 21 -9.37 7.80 12.48
N TYR A 22 -9.03 8.32 11.30
CA TYR A 22 -7.69 8.33 10.75
C TYR A 22 -7.32 9.74 10.29
N LYS A 23 -6.03 10.03 10.34
CA LYS A 23 -5.46 11.24 9.74
C LYS A 23 -5.17 10.98 8.27
N LEU A 24 -5.80 11.74 7.39
CA LEU A 24 -5.56 11.76 5.96
C LEU A 24 -4.66 12.95 5.63
N ILE A 25 -3.57 12.70 4.90
CA ILE A 25 -2.60 13.73 4.52
C ILE A 25 -2.51 13.75 3.01
N MET A 26 -3.04 14.81 2.40
CA MET A 26 -2.90 15.05 0.96
C MET A 26 -1.59 15.81 0.72
N ILE A 27 -0.74 15.23 -0.12
CA ILE A 27 0.53 15.82 -0.52
C ILE A 27 0.43 16.17 -2.00
N THR A 28 0.53 17.45 -2.31
CA THR A 28 0.38 17.95 -3.67
C THR A 28 1.47 18.93 -4.08
N THR A 29 2.34 19.34 -3.14
CA THR A 29 3.52 20.18 -3.41
C THR A 29 4.85 19.46 -3.13
N PRO A 30 5.96 19.85 -3.80
CA PRO A 30 7.29 19.33 -3.48
C PRO A 30 7.72 19.60 -2.03
N LYS A 31 7.34 20.76 -1.47
CA LYS A 31 7.63 21.10 -0.07
C LYS A 31 6.85 20.19 0.88
N GLY A 32 5.56 19.98 0.62
CA GLY A 32 4.71 19.06 1.39
C GLY A 32 5.26 17.64 1.38
N LEU A 33 5.77 17.19 0.23
CA LEU A 33 6.42 15.90 0.11
C LEU A 33 7.68 15.82 0.98
N HIS A 34 8.55 16.82 0.92
CA HIS A 34 9.73 16.89 1.76
C HIS A 34 9.37 16.87 3.26
N ASP A 35 8.40 17.68 3.68
CA ASP A 35 7.97 17.78 5.08
C ASP A 35 7.33 16.46 5.57
N PHE A 36 6.57 15.79 4.69
CA PHE A 36 6.02 14.47 4.95
C PHE A 36 7.11 13.41 5.11
N LEU A 37 8.06 13.33 4.17
CA LEU A 37 9.16 12.36 4.25
C LEU A 37 10.02 12.59 5.50
N LYS A 38 10.33 13.84 5.83
CA LYS A 38 11.03 14.18 7.07
C LYS A 38 10.26 13.67 8.30
N THR A 39 8.98 14.03 8.41
CA THR A 39 8.17 13.73 9.59
C THR A 39 7.91 12.22 9.74
N TYR A 40 7.50 11.55 8.66
CA TYR A 40 6.95 10.20 8.71
C TYR A 40 7.89 9.09 8.25
N PHE A 41 9.08 9.41 7.73
CA PHE A 41 10.09 8.41 7.39
C PHE A 41 11.40 8.64 8.15
N ILE A 42 11.92 9.87 8.16
CA ILE A 42 13.22 10.18 8.78
C ILE A 42 13.09 10.25 10.30
N ASP A 43 12.15 11.04 10.80
CA ASP A 43 12.00 11.31 12.23
C ASP A 43 11.29 10.14 12.94
N SER A 44 10.20 9.62 12.37
CA SER A 44 9.41 8.54 13.00
C SER A 44 9.94 7.12 12.76
N LYS A 45 10.70 6.90 11.67
CA LYS A 45 11.30 5.59 11.29
C LYS A 45 10.29 4.43 11.33
N PRO A 46 9.25 4.45 10.47
CA PRO A 46 8.18 3.47 10.51
C PRO A 46 8.72 2.06 10.29
N LYS A 47 8.11 1.07 10.95
CA LYS A 47 8.52 -0.33 10.82
C LYS A 47 7.71 -1.10 9.78
N VAL A 48 6.48 -0.64 9.52
CA VAL A 48 5.53 -1.27 8.60
C VAL A 48 4.84 -0.21 7.77
N LEU A 49 4.68 -0.47 6.47
CA LEU A 49 3.93 0.37 5.54
C LEU A 49 2.96 -0.47 4.73
N GLY A 50 1.72 0.01 4.60
CA GLY A 50 0.74 -0.48 3.63
C GLY A 50 0.86 0.37 2.37
N ILE A 51 0.91 -0.27 1.21
CA ILE A 51 1.13 0.42 -0.07
C ILE A 51 0.12 -0.10 -1.07
N ASP A 52 -0.51 0.85 -1.75
CA ASP A 52 -1.31 0.64 -2.95
C ASP A 52 -1.14 1.82 -3.90
N SER A 53 -1.48 1.65 -5.18
CA SER A 53 -1.33 2.72 -6.17
C SER A 53 -2.44 2.74 -7.21
N GLU A 54 -2.94 3.94 -7.48
CA GLU A 54 -3.94 4.22 -8.54
C GLU A 54 -3.29 4.82 -9.80
N ALA A 55 -1.96 4.80 -9.85
CA ALA A 55 -1.17 5.59 -10.80
C ALA A 55 -0.82 4.80 -12.06
N HIS A 56 -0.81 5.52 -13.20
CA HIS A 56 -0.30 5.02 -14.47
C HIS A 56 0.98 5.75 -14.93
N ASN A 57 1.48 6.71 -14.14
CA ASN A 57 2.70 7.46 -14.43
C ASN A 57 3.36 7.93 -13.12
N PHE A 58 4.65 7.63 -12.97
CA PHE A 58 5.45 7.94 -11.78
C PHE A 58 6.55 8.96 -12.03
N ASN A 59 6.47 9.80 -13.06
CA ASN A 59 7.51 10.80 -13.32
C ASN A 59 7.96 11.53 -12.03
N ASP A 60 9.25 11.40 -11.70
CA ASP A 60 9.94 12.03 -10.55
C ASP A 60 9.57 11.52 -9.13
N TRP A 61 9.20 10.24 -8.99
CA TRP A 61 8.92 9.61 -7.69
C TRP A 61 10.16 9.02 -6.98
N THR A 62 11.37 9.22 -7.52
CA THR A 62 12.61 8.62 -7.02
C THR A 62 12.79 8.80 -5.52
N ILE A 63 12.63 10.03 -5.02
CA ILE A 63 12.84 10.33 -3.59
C ILE A 63 11.84 9.57 -2.70
N VAL A 64 10.60 9.42 -3.15
CA VAL A 64 9.55 8.69 -2.41
C VAL A 64 9.92 7.21 -2.33
N PHE A 65 10.31 6.64 -3.46
CA PHE A 65 10.67 5.22 -3.52
C PHE A 65 11.93 4.90 -2.72
N GLN A 66 12.92 5.80 -2.65
CA GLN A 66 14.08 5.62 -1.77
C GLN A 66 13.68 5.45 -0.30
N HIS A 67 12.69 6.21 0.18
CA HIS A 67 12.20 6.09 1.54
C HIS A 67 11.26 4.90 1.74
N ILE A 68 10.35 4.64 0.81
CA ILE A 68 9.44 3.48 0.86
C ILE A 68 10.22 2.16 0.85
N PHE A 69 11.27 2.06 0.04
CA PHE A 69 12.07 0.85 -0.14
C PHE A 69 13.27 0.74 0.80
N ASP A 70 13.32 1.52 1.87
CA ASP A 70 14.31 1.37 2.94
C ASP A 70 14.27 -0.08 3.50
N PRO A 71 15.40 -0.80 3.53
CA PRO A 71 15.47 -2.22 3.93
C PRO A 71 15.13 -2.47 5.40
N THR A 72 15.00 -1.44 6.23
CA THR A 72 14.57 -1.53 7.62
C THR A 72 13.05 -1.55 7.77
N ILE A 73 12.31 -1.20 6.71
CA ILE A 73 10.85 -1.08 6.69
C ILE A 73 10.23 -2.32 6.03
N LYS A 74 9.27 -2.95 6.71
CA LYS A 74 8.44 -4.02 6.14
C LYS A 74 7.29 -3.39 5.35
N ARG A 75 7.12 -3.82 4.10
CA ARG A 75 6.09 -3.30 3.20
C ARG A 75 5.02 -4.35 2.98
N ILE A 76 3.78 -3.94 2.89
CA ILE A 76 2.63 -4.82 2.71
C ILE A 76 1.79 -4.27 1.58
N GLY A 77 1.41 -5.14 0.66
CA GLY A 77 0.52 -4.80 -0.45
C GLY A 77 -0.24 -6.01 -0.95
N PHE A 78 -1.11 -5.81 -1.93
CA PHE A 78 -1.87 -6.86 -2.58
C PHE A 78 -1.58 -6.85 -4.08
N ALA A 79 -1.21 -8.00 -4.65
CA ALA A 79 -0.87 -8.09 -6.09
C ALA A 79 0.21 -7.11 -6.59
N PHE A 80 1.05 -6.61 -5.67
CA PHE A 80 2.06 -5.56 -5.87
C PHE A 80 3.15 -5.86 -6.92
N GLN A 81 3.16 -7.06 -7.52
CA GLN A 81 4.16 -7.45 -8.51
C GLN A 81 4.09 -6.60 -9.78
N ALA A 82 2.88 -6.22 -10.21
CA ALA A 82 2.70 -5.40 -11.40
C ALA A 82 3.29 -4.00 -11.18
N ASP A 83 2.95 -3.39 -10.04
CA ASP A 83 3.50 -2.11 -9.59
C ASP A 83 5.02 -2.19 -9.45
N TYR A 84 5.52 -3.28 -8.88
CA TYR A 84 6.95 -3.52 -8.70
C TYR A 84 7.71 -3.58 -10.03
N ASN A 85 7.21 -4.35 -10.98
CA ASN A 85 7.82 -4.47 -12.30
C ASN A 85 7.84 -3.11 -13.01
N PHE A 86 6.76 -2.35 -12.88
CA PHE A 86 6.70 -1.00 -13.40
C PHE A 86 7.78 -0.10 -12.77
N ILE A 87 7.89 -0.11 -11.43
CA ILE A 87 8.87 0.70 -10.70
C ILE A 87 10.31 0.33 -11.09
N GLN A 88 10.62 -0.96 -11.24
CA GLN A 88 11.95 -1.38 -11.69
C GLN A 88 12.31 -0.86 -13.08
N ILE A 89 11.34 -0.84 -14.00
CA ILE A 89 11.54 -0.32 -15.36
C ILE A 89 11.67 1.20 -15.36
N ALA A 90 10.81 1.90 -14.60
CA ALA A 90 10.80 3.36 -14.53
C ALA A 90 11.96 3.95 -13.71
N PHE A 91 12.47 3.21 -12.72
CA PHE A 91 13.52 3.64 -11.79
C PHE A 91 14.64 2.61 -11.70
N PRO A 92 15.39 2.36 -12.78
CA PRO A 92 16.42 1.32 -12.80
C PRO A 92 17.54 1.55 -11.78
N HIS A 93 17.77 2.80 -11.36
CA HIS A 93 18.73 3.17 -10.33
C HIS A 93 18.31 2.73 -8.92
N LEU A 94 17.03 2.38 -8.70
CA LEU A 94 16.54 1.82 -7.45
C LEU A 94 16.59 0.28 -7.44
N CYS A 95 16.96 -0.37 -8.55
CA CYS A 95 16.95 -1.83 -8.68
C CYS A 95 17.78 -2.57 -7.63
N THR A 96 18.87 -1.97 -7.11
CA THR A 96 19.67 -2.57 -6.04
C THR A 96 18.96 -2.57 -4.68
N MET A 97 18.17 -1.52 -4.39
CA MET A 97 17.28 -1.48 -3.22
C MET A 97 16.08 -2.43 -3.38
N LEU A 98 15.73 -2.70 -4.64
CA LEU A 98 14.68 -3.60 -5.10
C LEU A 98 15.22 -5.01 -5.48
N ALA A 99 16.42 -5.38 -5.03
CA ALA A 99 16.94 -6.72 -5.25
C ALA A 99 16.19 -7.73 -4.36
N GLU A 100 16.12 -9.01 -4.77
CA GLU A 100 15.26 -10.01 -4.11
C GLU A 100 15.59 -10.19 -2.63
N GLU A 101 16.89 -10.14 -2.31
CA GLU A 101 17.49 -10.22 -0.99
C GLU A 101 17.12 -9.04 -0.07
N ASN A 102 16.68 -7.91 -0.64
CA ASN A 102 16.29 -6.70 0.08
C ASN A 102 14.75 -6.54 0.16
N ARG A 103 13.99 -7.49 -0.41
CA ARG A 103 12.52 -7.44 -0.44
C ARG A 103 11.91 -7.88 0.89
N LYS A 104 11.81 -6.96 1.85
CA LYS A 104 10.87 -7.07 2.98
C LYS A 104 9.44 -6.73 2.57
N VAL A 105 8.98 -7.32 1.46
CA VAL A 105 7.65 -7.09 0.90
C VAL A 105 6.78 -8.31 1.18
N LEU A 106 5.70 -8.09 1.90
CA LEU A 106 4.63 -9.04 2.10
C LEU A 106 3.53 -8.81 1.07
N CYS A 107 3.43 -9.71 0.09
CA CYS A 107 2.36 -9.69 -0.89
C CYS A 107 1.20 -10.61 -0.46
N LEU A 108 0.10 -10.02 0.02
CA LEU A 108 -1.04 -10.76 0.56
C LEU A 108 -1.73 -11.65 -0.49
N SER A 109 -1.68 -11.30 -1.78
CA SER A 109 -2.27 -12.14 -2.83
C SER A 109 -1.55 -13.48 -3.02
N THR A 110 -0.27 -13.56 -2.63
CA THR A 110 0.49 -14.83 -2.65
C THR A 110 0.08 -15.74 -1.50
N LEU A 111 -0.48 -15.17 -0.43
CA LEU A 111 -0.89 -15.88 0.78
C LEU A 111 -2.40 -16.10 0.85
N SER A 112 -3.16 -15.42 0.01
CA SER A 112 -4.62 -15.38 0.03
C SER A 112 -5.23 -16.78 0.00
N LYS A 113 -4.69 -17.69 -0.84
CA LYS A 113 -5.17 -19.06 -0.92
C LYS A 113 -5.09 -19.78 0.43
N ALA A 114 -3.95 -19.69 1.11
CA ALA A 114 -3.80 -20.35 2.40
C ALA A 114 -4.51 -19.62 3.54
N ILE A 115 -4.63 -18.28 3.47
CA ILE A 115 -5.47 -17.53 4.40
C ILE A 115 -6.93 -18.03 4.35
N LEU A 116 -7.40 -18.39 3.15
CA LEU A 116 -8.79 -18.81 2.92
C LEU A 116 -9.03 -20.31 3.07
N GLU A 117 -8.07 -21.18 2.72
CA GLU A 117 -8.33 -22.62 2.56
C GLU A 117 -7.77 -23.51 3.68
N ASP A 118 -6.79 -23.06 4.48
CA ASP A 118 -6.09 -23.98 5.42
C ASP A 118 -5.58 -23.28 6.69
N SER A 119 -6.14 -23.67 7.85
CA SER A 119 -5.75 -23.19 9.18
C SER A 119 -4.35 -23.61 9.64
N GLU A 120 -3.80 -24.69 9.11
CA GLU A 120 -2.46 -25.20 9.44
C GLU A 120 -1.39 -24.56 8.51
N ALA A 121 -1.74 -24.32 7.24
CA ALA A 121 -0.91 -23.56 6.30
C ALA A 121 -0.70 -22.09 6.72
N LYS A 122 -1.67 -21.51 7.44
CA LYS A 122 -1.53 -20.20 8.09
C LYS A 122 -0.21 -20.13 8.88
N ASN A 123 0.00 -21.03 9.84
CA ASN A 123 1.21 -21.02 10.69
C ASN A 123 2.53 -21.12 9.91
N ILE A 124 2.57 -21.90 8.82
CA ILE A 124 3.76 -22.07 7.96
C ILE A 124 4.05 -20.84 7.10
N ILE A 125 3.01 -20.13 6.67
CA ILE A 125 3.13 -18.88 5.92
C ILE A 125 3.57 -17.74 6.84
N PHE A 126 3.11 -17.76 8.09
CA PHE A 126 3.40 -16.72 9.06
C PHE A 126 4.82 -16.78 9.62
N SER A 127 5.42 -17.98 9.76
CA SER A 127 6.85 -18.11 10.03
C SER A 127 7.76 -17.63 8.88
N LYS A 128 7.21 -17.50 7.65
CA LYS A 128 7.93 -16.96 6.48
C LYS A 128 7.71 -15.46 6.28
N LEU A 129 6.85 -14.81 7.08
CA LEU A 129 6.65 -13.36 7.04
C LEU A 129 7.84 -12.55 7.57
N ASP A 130 8.86 -13.19 8.13
CA ASP A 130 10.11 -12.56 8.57
C ASP A 130 11.06 -12.15 7.43
N GLY A 131 10.56 -12.08 6.19
CA GLY A 131 11.17 -11.28 5.12
C GLY A 131 12.28 -11.96 4.33
N ASN A 132 12.47 -13.28 4.47
CA ASN A 132 13.59 -14.01 3.83
C ASN A 132 13.20 -14.94 2.69
N ASN A 133 11.95 -14.94 2.19
CA ASN A 133 11.57 -15.86 1.10
C ASN A 133 10.94 -15.12 -0.08
N PRO A 134 11.61 -15.07 -1.25
CA PRO A 134 11.10 -14.42 -2.45
C PRO A 134 9.85 -15.16 -2.94
N LEU A 135 8.79 -14.37 -3.14
CA LEU A 135 7.60 -14.60 -3.97
C LEU A 135 7.60 -15.91 -4.78
N LYS A 136 7.20 -17.04 -4.17
CA LYS A 136 6.68 -18.18 -4.96
C LYS A 136 5.24 -17.87 -5.29
N MET A 137 5.06 -17.25 -6.47
CA MET A 137 3.78 -16.80 -6.99
C MET A 137 2.80 -17.95 -7.15
N TYR A 138 1.69 -17.89 -6.43
CA TYR A 138 0.48 -18.59 -6.82
C TYR A 138 -0.44 -17.56 -7.48
N LYS A 139 -0.74 -17.72 -8.78
CA LYS A 139 -1.87 -17.02 -9.40
C LYS A 139 -3.13 -17.48 -8.68
N SER A 140 -3.63 -16.68 -7.76
CA SER A 140 -4.93 -16.88 -7.13
C SER A 140 -5.93 -15.93 -7.81
N ASN A 141 -7.13 -16.41 -8.08
CA ASN A 141 -8.26 -15.56 -8.51
C ASN A 141 -8.90 -14.82 -7.32
N ILE A 142 -8.17 -14.71 -6.22
CA ILE A 142 -8.65 -14.17 -4.96
C ILE A 142 -8.28 -12.69 -4.93
N SER A 143 -9.26 -11.82 -4.68
CA SER A 143 -9.08 -10.37 -4.62
C SER A 143 -8.83 -9.89 -3.18
N LEU A 144 -8.37 -8.64 -3.03
CA LEU A 144 -8.21 -8.01 -1.72
C LEU A 144 -9.56 -7.95 -0.97
N ALA A 145 -10.67 -7.76 -1.70
CA ALA A 145 -12.01 -7.75 -1.13
C ALA A 145 -12.39 -9.11 -0.52
N ASP A 146 -12.01 -10.22 -1.16
CA ASP A 146 -12.28 -11.56 -0.65
C ASP A 146 -11.52 -11.83 0.65
N VAL A 147 -10.24 -11.44 0.68
CA VAL A 147 -9.40 -11.57 1.88
C VAL A 147 -9.90 -10.66 3.01
N SER A 148 -10.23 -9.41 2.70
CA SER A 148 -10.82 -8.47 3.65
C SER A 148 -12.10 -9.02 4.28
N LYS A 149 -12.99 -9.59 3.46
CA LYS A 149 -14.24 -10.17 3.95
C LYS A 149 -13.98 -11.40 4.82
N ALA A 150 -13.04 -12.27 4.45
CA ALA A 150 -12.78 -13.48 5.21
C ALA A 150 -12.03 -13.22 6.55
N VAL A 151 -11.11 -12.26 6.57
CA VAL A 151 -10.24 -12.01 7.74
C VAL A 151 -10.85 -10.98 8.70
N LEU A 152 -11.43 -9.91 8.16
CA LEU A 152 -11.91 -8.76 8.94
C LEU A 152 -13.44 -8.66 8.98
N ASP A 153 -14.15 -9.51 8.25
CA ASP A 153 -15.60 -9.38 7.98
C ASP A 153 -16.00 -8.08 7.25
N ILE A 154 -15.03 -7.38 6.68
CA ILE A 154 -15.21 -6.08 6.01
C ILE A 154 -15.44 -6.28 4.50
N LYS A 155 -16.54 -5.73 3.99
CA LYS A 155 -16.80 -5.62 2.55
C LYS A 155 -16.19 -4.31 2.01
N LEU A 156 -15.21 -4.44 1.13
CA LEU A 156 -14.61 -3.28 0.44
C LEU A 156 -15.60 -2.70 -0.58
N CYS A 157 -15.68 -1.36 -0.64
CA CYS A 157 -16.38 -0.64 -1.68
C CYS A 157 -15.50 -0.61 -2.93
N LYS A 158 -16.07 -0.84 -4.12
CA LYS A 158 -15.33 -0.85 -5.40
C LYS A 158 -15.69 0.32 -6.31
N ASP A 159 -16.53 1.24 -5.84
CA ASP A 159 -17.17 2.25 -6.69
C ASP A 159 -16.17 3.24 -7.32
N GLN A 160 -15.01 3.44 -6.68
CA GLN A 160 -13.98 4.35 -7.19
C GLN A 160 -12.81 3.66 -7.90
N GLN A 161 -12.79 2.32 -7.94
CA GLN A 161 -11.70 1.52 -8.51
C GLN A 161 -11.43 1.87 -9.99
N SER A 162 -12.49 2.14 -10.76
CA SER A 162 -12.42 2.53 -12.18
C SER A 162 -12.78 4.00 -12.41
N SER A 163 -12.75 4.82 -11.37
CA SER A 163 -13.01 6.25 -11.48
C SER A 163 -11.88 6.98 -12.22
N ASN A 164 -12.13 8.24 -12.61
CA ASN A 164 -11.10 9.05 -13.24
C ASN A 164 -10.12 9.62 -12.21
N TRP A 165 -9.04 8.88 -11.94
CA TRP A 165 -7.95 9.29 -11.04
C TRP A 165 -7.10 10.47 -11.54
N ASN A 166 -7.31 10.93 -12.79
CA ASN A 166 -6.69 12.15 -13.31
C ASN A 166 -7.51 13.41 -13.01
N TRP A 167 -8.74 13.29 -12.50
CA TRP A 167 -9.56 14.45 -12.17
C TRP A 167 -8.98 15.20 -10.96
N ARG A 168 -8.92 16.54 -11.04
CA ARG A 168 -8.56 17.43 -9.93
C ARG A 168 -9.67 18.48 -9.68
N PRO A 169 -10.01 18.77 -8.40
CA PRO A 169 -9.56 18.06 -7.20
C PRO A 169 -10.10 16.61 -7.16
N LEU A 170 -9.45 15.73 -6.38
CA LEU A 170 -10.04 14.42 -6.08
C LEU A 170 -11.29 14.61 -5.22
N THR A 171 -12.30 13.79 -5.46
CA THR A 171 -13.50 13.73 -4.61
C THR A 171 -13.18 13.10 -3.26
N GLU A 172 -14.02 13.34 -2.25
CA GLU A 172 -13.85 12.70 -0.94
C GLU A 172 -13.94 11.18 -1.04
N GLU A 173 -14.83 10.66 -1.88
CA GLU A 173 -14.99 9.24 -2.13
C GLU A 173 -13.70 8.63 -2.71
N GLN A 174 -13.04 9.32 -3.64
CA GLN A 174 -11.75 8.88 -4.20
C GLN A 174 -10.64 8.90 -3.15
N LYS A 175 -10.55 9.96 -2.33
CA LYS A 175 -9.55 10.03 -1.24
C LYS A 175 -9.73 8.87 -0.25
N ILE A 176 -10.98 8.63 0.17
CA ILE A 176 -11.31 7.56 1.11
C ILE A 176 -11.00 6.19 0.51
N TYR A 177 -11.37 5.97 -0.76
CA TYR A 177 -11.08 4.73 -1.45
C TYR A 177 -9.57 4.44 -1.48
N GLY A 178 -8.76 5.38 -1.97
CA GLY A 178 -7.31 5.16 -2.12
C GLY A 178 -6.59 4.93 -0.78
N VAL A 179 -7.00 5.62 0.29
CA VAL A 179 -6.46 5.37 1.64
C VAL A 179 -6.93 4.02 2.20
N THR A 180 -8.16 3.61 1.89
CA THR A 180 -8.73 2.35 2.39
C THR A 180 -7.97 1.14 1.84
N ASP A 181 -7.62 1.12 0.55
CA ASP A 181 -6.91 -0.01 -0.07
C ASP A 181 -5.47 -0.18 0.50
N SER A 182 -4.81 0.91 0.89
CA SER A 182 -3.53 0.84 1.64
C SER A 182 -3.71 0.47 3.12
N LEU A 183 -4.80 0.91 3.76
CA LEU A 183 -5.05 0.63 5.18
C LEU A 183 -5.46 -0.83 5.40
N ILE A 184 -6.29 -1.40 4.52
CA ILE A 184 -6.86 -2.73 4.75
C ILE A 184 -5.78 -3.82 4.79
N VAL A 185 -4.69 -3.67 4.03
CA VAL A 185 -3.58 -4.64 4.06
C VAL A 185 -2.83 -4.63 5.39
N ILE A 186 -2.78 -3.49 6.08
CA ILE A 186 -2.25 -3.40 7.45
C ILE A 186 -3.19 -4.10 8.42
N LEU A 187 -4.48 -3.78 8.37
CA LEU A 187 -5.48 -4.36 9.27
C LEU A 187 -5.57 -5.89 9.12
N ILE A 188 -5.48 -6.41 7.90
CA ILE A 188 -5.41 -7.85 7.63
C ILE A 188 -4.21 -8.47 8.34
N LYS A 189 -3.01 -7.88 8.20
CA LYS A 189 -1.82 -8.37 8.92
C LYS A 189 -2.04 -8.37 10.42
N GLU A 190 -2.49 -7.25 10.99
CA GLU A 190 -2.65 -7.11 12.44
C GLU A 190 -3.64 -8.12 13.01
N LYS A 191 -4.78 -8.31 12.33
CA LYS A 191 -5.78 -9.31 12.73
C LYS A 191 -5.19 -10.72 12.72
N ILE A 192 -4.46 -11.07 11.67
CA ILE A 192 -3.84 -12.38 11.58
C ILE A 192 -2.78 -12.57 12.67
N GLU A 193 -1.91 -11.58 12.90
CA GLU A 193 -0.91 -11.67 13.97
C GLU A 193 -1.53 -11.77 15.37
N ALA A 194 -2.71 -11.18 15.59
CA ALA A 194 -3.44 -11.30 16.84
C ALA A 194 -4.05 -12.70 17.01
N ASP A 195 -4.58 -13.31 15.94
CA ASP A 195 -5.18 -14.64 15.99
C ASP A 195 -4.16 -15.79 16.16
N LEU A 196 -2.86 -15.50 15.99
CA LEU A 196 -1.75 -16.45 16.15
C LEU A 196 -1.08 -16.43 17.53
N LYS A 197 -1.42 -15.46 18.38
CA LYS A 197 -0.89 -15.33 19.75
C LYS A 197 -1.83 -15.99 20.75
#